data_AF-A0A7T1IBI0-F1
#
_entry.id   AF-A0A7T1IBI0-F1
#
_cell.length_a   1.000
_cell.length_b   1.000
_cell.length_c   1.000
_cell.angle_alpha   90.00
_cell.angle_beta   90.00
_cell.angle_gamma   90.00
#
_symmetry.space_group_name_H-M   'P 1'
#
loop_
_entity.id
_entity.type
_entity.pdbx_description
1 polymer ?
#
loop_
_entity_poly.entity_id
_entity_poly.type
_entity_poly.pdbx_seq_one_letter_code
_entity_poly.pdbx_strand_id
1 'polypeptide(L)'
;MRTTLDIEDDVLAAARELARRQGTTAGQVVSRLLRAALSGAPSTGQAAAEAPPSAAGFRPFQARAGVVVTNEQIDQLRDEAGL
;
A
#
# COMPACT_ATOMS: atom_id res chain seq x y z
N MET A 1 -1.48 -11.73 7.19
CA MET A 1 -0.42 -12.66 7.65
C MET A 1 0.14 -12.14 8.97
N ARG A 2 0.69 -13.02 9.81
CA ARG A 2 1.37 -12.64 11.06
C ARG A 2 2.87 -12.69 10.80
N THR A 3 3.49 -11.52 10.78
CA THR A 3 4.90 -11.33 10.45
C THR A 3 5.55 -10.53 11.58
N THR A 4 6.80 -10.83 11.88
CA THR A 4 7.61 -10.03 12.80
C THR A 4 8.34 -8.96 12.00
N LEU A 5 8.23 -7.71 12.42
CA LEU A 5 8.87 -6.55 11.79
C LEU A 5 9.58 -5.77 12.90
N ASP A 6 10.81 -5.36 12.65
CA ASP A 6 11.49 -4.39 13.50
C ASP A 6 10.92 -3.00 13.23
N ILE A 7 10.52 -2.29 14.29
CA ILE A 7 9.88 -0.96 14.22
C ILE A 7 10.49 -0.11 15.34
N GLU A 8 10.76 1.16 15.06
CA GLU A 8 11.26 2.12 16.05
C GLU A 8 10.26 2.34 17.19
N ASP A 9 10.76 2.57 18.40
CA ASP A 9 9.95 2.67 19.62
C ASP A 9 8.95 3.84 19.57
N ASP A 10 9.33 4.96 18.97
CA ASP A 10 8.48 6.14 18.82
C ASP A 10 7.33 5.90 17.81
N VAL A 11 7.63 5.22 16.70
CA VAL A 11 6.65 4.80 15.71
C VAL A 11 5.66 3.80 16.32
N LEU A 12 6.14 2.83 17.10
CA LEU A 12 5.28 1.87 17.79
C LEU A 12 4.39 2.56 18.83
N ALA A 13 4.91 3.53 19.58
CA ALA A 13 4.13 4.31 20.54
C ALA A 13 3.01 5.10 19.84
N ALA A 14 3.33 5.77 18.72
CA ALA A 14 2.36 6.50 17.92
C ALA A 14 1.26 5.57 17.36
N ALA A 15 1.65 4.40 16.85
CA ALA A 15 0.71 3.41 16.34
C ALA A 15 -0.24 2.89 17.44
N ARG A 16 0.25 2.67 18.66
CA ARG A 16 -0.57 2.25 19.82
C ARG A 16 -1.58 3.30 20.22
N GLU A 17 -1.18 4.57 20.29
CA GLU A 17 -2.10 5.66 20.62
C GLU A 17 -3.18 5.81 19.54
N LEU A 18 -2.81 5.71 18.26
CA LEU A 18 -3.77 5.76 17.17
C LEU A 18 -4.75 4.57 17.20
N ALA A 19 -4.24 3.37 17.50
CA ALA A 19 -5.04 2.17 17.65
C ALA A 19 -6.05 2.29 18.81
N ARG A 20 -5.62 2.86 19.95
CA ARG A 20 -6.49 3.13 21.11
C ARG A 20 -7.63 4.09 20.76
N ARG A 21 -7.34 5.16 20.01
CA ARG A 21 -8.36 6.13 19.57
C ARG A 21 -9.37 5.53 18.59
N GLN A 22 -8.95 4.56 17.78
CA GLN A 22 -9.78 3.94 16.75
C GLN A 22 -10.48 2.65 17.21
N GLY A 23 -10.15 2.14 18.40
CA GLY A 23 -10.67 0.85 18.88
C GLY A 23 -10.14 -0.35 18.09
N THR A 24 -8.94 -0.25 17.51
CA THR A 24 -8.31 -1.29 16.70
C THR A 24 -7.00 -1.76 17.35
N THR A 25 -6.32 -2.75 16.75
CA THR A 25 -4.99 -3.17 17.21
C THR A 25 -3.87 -2.35 16.55
N ALA A 26 -2.71 -2.25 17.22
CA ALA A 26 -1.53 -1.57 16.66
C ALA A 26 -1.09 -2.21 15.32
N GLY A 27 -1.13 -3.55 15.21
CA GLY A 27 -0.80 -4.25 13.97
C GLY A 27 -1.75 -3.93 12.80
N GLN A 28 -3.05 -3.75 13.07
CA GLN A 28 -4.01 -3.32 12.05
C GLN A 28 -3.74 -1.89 11.59
N VAL A 29 -3.39 -0.99 12.51
CA VAL A 29 -3.02 0.39 12.18
C VAL A 29 -1.76 0.42 11.32
N VAL A 30 -0.70 -0.26 11.74
CA VAL A 30 0.56 -0.35 10.99
C VAL A 30 0.34 -0.94 9.60
N SER A 31 -0.40 -2.05 9.50
CA SER A 31 -0.70 -2.69 8.20
C SER A 31 -1.45 -1.75 7.25
N ARG A 32 -2.41 -0.97 7.76
CA ARG A 32 -3.15 0.00 6.97
C ARG A 32 -2.28 1.17 6.50
N LEU A 33 -1.42 1.69 7.38
CA LEU A 33 -0.49 2.77 7.04
C LEU A 33 0.52 2.33 5.98
N LEU A 34 1.12 1.14 6.14
CA LEU A 34 2.02 0.57 5.15
C LEU A 34 1.33 0.36 3.81
N ARG A 35 0.09 -0.12 3.80
CA ARG A 35 -0.69 -0.28 2.55
C ARG A 35 -0.93 1.06 1.84
N ALA A 36 -1.28 2.12 2.58
CA ALA A 36 -1.46 3.45 2.01
C ALA A 36 -0.15 3.95 1.39
N ALA A 37 0.97 3.83 2.10
CA ALA A 37 2.29 4.23 1.61
C ALA A 37 2.72 3.45 0.35
N LEU A 38 2.52 2.12 0.34
CA LEU A 38 2.96 1.25 -0.76
C LEU A 38 2.05 1.30 -2.00
N SER A 39 0.78 1.65 -1.84
CA SER A 39 -0.15 1.77 -2.97
C SER A 39 -0.02 3.08 -3.74
N GLY A 40 0.86 4.00 -3.29
CA GLY A 40 0.95 5.35 -3.86
C GLY A 40 -0.35 6.13 -3.75
N ALA A 41 -1.30 5.66 -2.91
CA ALA A 41 -2.53 6.38 -2.64
C ALA A 41 -2.14 7.67 -1.91
N PRO A 42 -2.56 8.85 -2.40
CA PRO A 42 -2.23 10.08 -1.72
C PRO A 42 -2.75 10.00 -0.28
N SER A 43 -1.84 10.18 0.67
CA SER A 43 -2.20 10.52 2.05
C SER A 43 -3.23 11.64 1.98
N THR A 44 -4.33 11.55 2.74
CA THR A 44 -5.41 12.55 2.77
C THR A 44 -4.82 13.97 2.74
N GLY A 45 -4.90 14.64 1.57
CA GLY A 45 -4.30 15.96 1.33
C GLY A 45 -3.32 16.07 0.15
N GLN A 46 -2.84 14.98 -0.43
CA GLN A 46 -2.06 15.03 -1.67
C GLN A 46 -2.99 14.91 -2.89
N ALA A 47 -2.87 15.83 -3.86
CA ALA A 47 -3.57 15.71 -5.13
C ALA A 47 -3.17 14.39 -5.80
N ALA A 48 -4.14 13.68 -6.38
CA ALA A 48 -3.85 12.50 -7.19
C ALA A 48 -2.81 12.90 -8.25
N ALA A 49 -1.63 12.27 -8.21
CA ALA A 49 -0.61 12.51 -9.21
C ALA A 49 -1.24 12.32 -10.60
N GLU A 50 -1.05 13.33 -11.45
CA GLU A 50 -1.56 13.36 -12.81
C GLU A 50 -1.17 12.05 -13.52
N ALA A 51 -2.15 11.37 -14.13
CA ALA A 51 -1.93 10.06 -14.71
C ALA A 51 -0.73 10.12 -15.67
N PRO A 52 0.24 9.18 -15.59
CA PRO A 52 1.40 9.21 -16.44
C PRO A 52 0.98 9.22 -17.91
N PRO A 53 1.77 9.86 -18.80
CA PRO A 53 1.47 9.91 -20.23
C PRO A 53 1.26 8.49 -20.75
N SER A 54 0.29 8.32 -21.66
CA SER A 54 -0.11 7.02 -22.19
C SER A 54 1.10 6.21 -22.63
N ALA A 55 1.40 5.13 -21.91
CA ALA A 55 2.41 4.18 -22.34
C ALA A 55 1.86 3.45 -23.57
N ALA A 56 2.60 3.47 -24.68
CA ALA A 56 2.33 2.67 -25.88
C ALA A 56 0.95 2.85 -26.55
N GLY A 57 0.37 4.06 -26.50
CA GLY A 57 -0.82 4.41 -27.31
C GLY A 57 -2.16 3.92 -26.75
N PHE A 58 -2.19 3.40 -25.53
CA PHE A 58 -3.43 3.12 -24.80
C PHE A 58 -3.48 3.89 -23.48
N ARG A 59 -4.69 4.19 -23.01
CA ARG A 59 -4.91 4.81 -21.70
C ARG A 59 -4.98 3.72 -20.63
N PRO A 60 -4.04 3.67 -19.67
CA PRO A 60 -4.12 2.72 -18.56
C PRO A 60 -5.39 2.95 -17.75
N PHE A 61 -5.91 1.88 -17.14
CA PHE A 61 -6.95 2.02 -16.13
C PHE A 61 -6.42 2.79 -14.92
N GLN A 62 -7.31 3.50 -14.23
CA GLN A 62 -6.97 4.16 -12.97
C GLN A 62 -6.53 3.12 -11.94
N ALA A 63 -5.50 3.46 -11.14
CA ALA A 63 -5.06 2.60 -10.05
C ALA A 63 -6.22 2.37 -9.07
N ARG A 64 -6.41 1.11 -8.67
CA ARG A 64 -7.41 0.76 -7.65
C ARG A 64 -6.87 1.14 -6.28
N ALA A 65 -7.55 2.06 -5.59
CA ALA A 65 -7.14 2.52 -4.26
C ALA A 65 -7.02 1.34 -3.28
N GLY A 66 -5.90 1.27 -2.54
CA GLY A 66 -5.64 0.27 -1.52
C GLY A 66 -5.24 -1.12 -2.02
N VAL A 67 -5.18 -1.33 -3.34
CA VAL A 67 -4.60 -2.54 -3.94
C VAL A 67 -3.12 -2.30 -4.15
N VAL A 68 -2.29 -3.12 -3.50
CA VAL A 68 -0.83 -3.09 -3.66
C VAL A 68 -0.46 -4.19 -4.64
N VAL A 69 0.22 -3.83 -5.72
CA VAL A 69 0.76 -4.76 -6.72
C VAL A 69 2.23 -5.00 -6.39
N THR A 70 2.65 -6.27 -6.30
CA THR A 70 4.04 -6.65 -6.03
C THR A 70 4.69 -7.26 -7.27
N ASN A 71 6.02 -7.19 -7.39
CA ASN A 71 6.73 -7.86 -8.50
C ASN A 71 6.52 -9.38 -8.49
N GLU A 72 6.47 -10.00 -7.30
CA GLU A 72 6.16 -11.42 -7.17
C GLU A 72 4.81 -11.80 -7.81
N GLN A 73 3.78 -10.96 -7.63
CA GLN A 73 2.49 -11.17 -8.29
C GLN A 73 2.60 -11.02 -9.81
N ILE A 74 3.43 -10.10 -10.30
CA ILE A 74 3.66 -9.91 -11.74
C ILE A 74 4.38 -11.13 -12.32
N ASP A 75 5.41 -11.63 -11.63
CA ASP A 75 6.19 -12.77 -12.08
C ASP A 75 5.34 -14.04 -12.08
N GLN A 76 4.52 -14.27 -11.05
CA GLN A 76 3.55 -15.37 -11.05
C GLN A 76 2.58 -15.30 -12.25
N LEU A 77 2.08 -14.11 -12.58
CA LEU A 77 1.19 -13.93 -13.74
C LEU A 77 1.90 -14.16 -15.08
N ARG A 78 3.20 -13.86 -15.17
CA ARG A 78 4.02 -14.14 -16.36
C ARG A 78 4.23 -15.64 -16.52
N ASP A 79 4.58 -16.32 -15.44
CA ASP A 79 4.75 -17.77 -15.41
C ASP A 79 3.45 -18.49 -15.83
N GLU A 80 2.29 -18.07 -15.30
CA GLU A 80 0.98 -18.60 -15.67
C GLU A 80 0.63 -18.36 -17.15
N ALA A 81 1.08 -17.24 -17.72
CA ALA A 81 0.88 -16.88 -19.12
C ALA A 81 1.90 -17.53 -20.08
N GLY A 82 2.95 -18.18 -19.56
CA GLY A 82 4.04 -18.76 -20.34
C GLY A 82 4.97 -17.72 -20.98
N LEU A 83 5.13 -16.55 -20.33
CA LEU A 83 5.98 -15.43 -20.76
C LEU A 83 7.32 -15.39 -20.02
#